data_AF-A0A259RZR7-F1
#
_entry.id   AF-A0A259RZR7-F1
#
_cell.length_a   1.000
_cell.length_b   1.000
_cell.length_c   1.000
_cell.angle_alpha   90.00
_cell.angle_beta   90.00
_cell.angle_gamma   90.00
#
_symmetry.space_group_name_H-M   'P 1'
#
loop_
_entity.id
_entity.type
_entity.pdbx_description
1 polymer ?
#
loop_
_entity_poly.entity_id
_entity_poly.type
_entity_poly.pdbx_seq_one_letter_code
_entity_poly.pdbx_strand_id
1 'polypeptide(L)'
;MNHQKHKNDRKVSVLNRRKCAWGVMLGLALSIPMAAHADDVMSKGRFLATGGIQSLDGAAGGGINPWAVIAGYGTDQQINPTASFTNVTLPDFSVNQLAVSVGIYNRLELSYAYQTGTLGSNVYGPNGTVALPLDGMKIGQHIFGAKLRLFGDAVYNSNNLLPQVALGVEYKKDVTGGNSLVPALQSLGAGVEDHGTDVYLSATKVLIGGFFGYNWLINGNLRYTKANETGLLGFGGVNHDSAHIKPEFSTAVLLRPDVA
;
A
#
# COMPACT_ATOMS: atom_id res chain seq x y z
N MET A 1 -11.18 53.74 53.60
CA MET A 1 -11.43 55.12 53.13
C MET A 1 -11.08 55.20 51.64
N ASN A 2 -12.08 55.55 50.81
CA ASN A 2 -12.05 56.37 49.57
C ASN A 2 -10.72 56.49 48.79
N HIS A 3 -10.65 56.48 47.44
CA HIS A 3 -11.62 56.85 46.42
C HIS A 3 -11.05 56.57 45.00
N GLN A 4 -11.95 56.28 44.04
CA GLN A 4 -11.99 56.73 42.62
C GLN A 4 -10.92 56.21 41.62
N LYS A 5 -11.28 55.39 40.61
CA LYS A 5 -11.99 55.67 39.32
C LYS A 5 -11.14 56.41 38.25
N HIS A 6 -10.77 55.67 37.20
CA HIS A 6 -10.67 56.09 35.78
C HIS A 6 -10.55 54.78 34.95
N LYS A 7 -11.63 54.18 34.45
CA LYS A 7 -12.29 54.40 33.15
C LYS A 7 -11.33 54.79 32.01
N ASN A 8 -10.96 53.83 31.16
CA ASN A 8 -11.10 54.04 29.71
C ASN A 8 -11.18 52.72 28.93
N ASP A 9 -12.08 52.74 27.95
CA ASP A 9 -12.52 51.65 27.10
C ASP A 9 -11.44 51.16 26.12
N ARG A 10 -11.43 49.86 25.83
CA ARG A 10 -11.26 49.35 24.47
C ARG A 10 -11.79 47.92 24.35
N LYS A 11 -13.06 47.83 23.94
CA LYS A 11 -13.58 46.66 23.21
C LYS A 11 -12.78 46.51 21.91
N VAL A 12 -12.26 45.32 21.62
CA VAL A 12 -12.01 44.89 20.25
C VAL A 12 -12.53 43.47 20.10
N SER A 13 -13.73 43.36 19.55
CA SER A 13 -14.23 42.15 18.90
C SER A 13 -13.81 42.19 17.42
N VAL A 14 -13.09 41.20 16.93
CA VAL A 14 -13.05 40.81 15.49
C VAL A 14 -12.72 39.31 15.46
N LEU A 15 -13.71 38.43 15.29
CA LEU A 15 -14.15 37.83 14.02
C LEU A 15 -13.13 36.86 13.38
N ASN A 16 -13.39 35.56 13.61
CA ASN A 16 -13.47 34.47 12.63
C ASN A 16 -12.61 34.56 11.36
N ARG A 17 -11.79 33.53 11.10
CA ARG A 17 -11.51 33.05 9.73
C ARG A 17 -10.99 31.61 9.75
N ARG A 18 -11.90 30.69 9.42
CA ARG A 18 -11.60 29.43 8.74
C ARG A 18 -10.69 29.70 7.54
N LYS A 19 -9.64 28.89 7.35
CA LYS A 19 -8.95 28.78 6.06
C LYS A 19 -8.75 27.31 5.73
N CYS A 20 -9.60 26.82 4.83
CA CYS A 20 -9.29 25.74 3.91
C CYS A 20 -7.97 26.10 3.20
N ALA A 21 -6.97 25.23 3.28
CA ALA A 21 -5.82 25.28 2.41
C ALA A 21 -6.02 24.23 1.31
N TRP A 22 -6.38 24.69 0.12
CA TRP A 22 -6.27 23.93 -1.11
C TRP A 22 -4.79 23.66 -1.38
N GLY A 23 -4.39 22.39 -1.38
CA GLY A 23 -3.10 21.95 -1.88
C GLY A 23 -3.12 21.89 -3.40
N VAL A 24 -2.32 22.76 -4.03
CA VAL A 24 -2.08 22.82 -5.47
C VAL A 24 -1.28 21.59 -5.91
N MET A 25 -1.83 20.76 -6.80
CA MET A 25 -1.07 19.74 -7.54
C MET A 25 -0.34 20.40 -8.71
N LEU A 26 1.00 20.40 -8.66
CA LEU A 26 1.85 20.76 -9.80
C LEU A 26 2.29 19.46 -10.51
N GLY A 27 1.63 19.13 -11.62
CA GLY A 27 2.02 18.01 -12.48
C GLY A 27 3.17 18.40 -13.41
N LEU A 28 4.31 17.72 -13.30
CA LEU A 28 5.43 17.83 -14.25
C LEU A 28 5.31 16.68 -15.26
N ALA A 29 4.81 16.97 -16.46
CA ALA A 29 4.80 16.03 -17.57
C ALA A 29 6.16 16.06 -18.30
N LEU A 30 7.00 15.05 -18.08
CA LEU A 30 8.11 14.74 -18.98
C LEU A 30 7.64 13.72 -20.01
N SER A 31 7.34 14.18 -21.23
CA SER A 31 7.09 13.32 -22.38
C SER A 31 8.42 12.97 -23.06
N ILE A 32 8.87 11.71 -22.93
CA ILE A 32 9.89 11.13 -23.81
C ILE A 32 9.15 10.41 -24.94
N PRO A 33 9.31 10.79 -26.22
CA PRO A 33 8.71 10.06 -27.32
C PRO A 33 9.48 8.74 -27.54
N MET A 34 8.90 7.62 -27.12
CA MET A 34 9.39 6.29 -27.47
C MET A 34 8.71 5.88 -28.77
N ALA A 35 9.52 5.63 -29.81
CA ALA A 35 9.08 5.30 -31.16
C ALA A 35 8.08 4.13 -31.16
N ALA A 36 6.94 4.35 -31.84
CA ALA A 36 5.83 3.42 -31.95
C ALA A 36 6.17 2.22 -32.82
N HIS A 37 6.26 1.04 -32.19
CA HIS A 37 5.97 -0.25 -32.80
C HIS A 37 4.83 -0.88 -31.97
N ALA A 38 3.60 -0.35 -32.11
CA ALA A 38 2.51 -0.65 -31.18
C ALA A 38 1.20 -1.14 -31.85
N ASP A 39 1.25 -1.61 -33.10
CA ASP A 39 0.00 -1.94 -33.82
C ASP A 39 -0.51 -3.37 -33.60
N ASP A 40 0.16 -4.21 -32.80
CA ASP A 40 -0.34 -5.56 -32.44
C ASP A 40 -0.39 -5.84 -30.92
N VAL A 41 0.15 -4.92 -30.10
CA VAL A 41 0.29 -5.09 -28.63
C VAL A 41 -0.84 -4.37 -27.86
N MET A 42 -1.79 -3.73 -28.56
CA MET A 42 -2.79 -2.84 -27.95
C MET A 42 -4.23 -3.09 -28.46
N SER A 43 -4.59 -4.32 -28.86
CA SER A 43 -5.97 -4.66 -29.25
C SER A 43 -6.81 -5.21 -28.07
N LYS A 44 -8.01 -4.64 -27.91
CA LYS A 44 -9.17 -4.97 -27.03
C LYS A 44 -8.88 -5.83 -25.78
N GLY A 45 -8.59 -5.12 -24.69
CA GLY A 45 -8.12 -5.63 -23.39
C GLY A 45 -9.15 -6.34 -22.50
N ARG A 46 -8.63 -6.86 -21.39
CA ARG A 46 -9.40 -7.51 -20.31
C ARG A 46 -10.28 -6.47 -19.61
N PHE A 47 -11.29 -6.92 -18.86
CA PHE A 47 -12.14 -6.00 -18.10
C PHE A 47 -11.32 -5.14 -17.14
N LEU A 48 -11.75 -3.89 -16.97
CA LEU A 48 -10.97 -2.78 -16.41
C LEU A 48 -10.59 -2.92 -14.92
N ALA A 49 -11.03 -3.96 -14.21
CA ALA A 49 -10.54 -4.29 -12.85
C ALA A 49 -9.91 -5.68 -12.72
N THR A 50 -9.70 -6.41 -13.81
CA THR A 50 -9.07 -7.75 -13.76
C THR A 50 -7.55 -7.72 -13.53
N GLY A 51 -6.94 -6.56 -13.71
CA GLY A 51 -5.54 -6.29 -13.34
C GLY A 51 -5.34 -5.96 -11.87
N GLY A 52 -6.42 -5.79 -11.09
CA GLY A 52 -6.38 -5.26 -9.72
C GLY A 52 -5.93 -3.80 -9.65
N ILE A 53 -6.04 -3.19 -8.47
CA ILE A 53 -5.29 -1.97 -8.13
C ILE A 53 -3.88 -2.42 -7.71
N GLN A 54 -2.91 -1.54 -7.51
CA GLN A 54 -1.68 -1.93 -6.81
C GLN A 54 -1.92 -1.99 -5.30
N SER A 55 -1.45 -3.06 -4.68
CA SER A 55 -1.37 -3.20 -3.22
C SER A 55 -0.34 -2.24 -2.63
N LEU A 56 -0.34 -2.14 -1.31
CA LEU A 56 0.59 -1.28 -0.57
C LEU A 56 2.05 -1.70 -0.82
N ASP A 57 2.27 -3.00 -1.02
CA ASP A 57 3.56 -3.61 -1.36
C ASP A 57 3.97 -3.40 -2.84
N GLY A 58 3.07 -2.87 -3.68
CA GLY A 58 3.30 -2.59 -5.11
C GLY A 58 2.85 -3.68 -6.07
N ALA A 59 2.62 -4.90 -5.59
CA ALA A 59 2.08 -6.00 -6.40
C ALA A 59 0.60 -5.75 -6.75
N ALA A 60 0.09 -6.30 -7.84
CA ALA A 60 -1.34 -6.19 -8.18
C ALA A 60 -2.25 -6.84 -7.12
N GLY A 61 -3.34 -6.18 -6.76
CA GLY A 61 -4.18 -6.53 -5.62
C GLY A 61 -5.30 -5.55 -5.27
N GLY A 62 -5.69 -5.58 -4.00
CA GLY A 62 -6.85 -4.85 -3.46
C GLY A 62 -6.51 -3.53 -2.78
N GLY A 63 -5.33 -2.96 -3.01
CA GLY A 63 -4.86 -1.73 -2.34
C GLY A 63 -4.10 -1.99 -1.04
N ILE A 64 -4.55 -2.93 -0.20
CA ILE A 64 -3.82 -3.30 1.02
C ILE A 64 -2.98 -4.55 0.78
N ASN A 65 -3.63 -5.64 0.38
CA ASN A 65 -3.00 -6.94 0.18
C ASN A 65 -2.91 -7.32 -1.31
N PRO A 66 -1.92 -8.12 -1.70
CA PRO A 66 -1.83 -8.65 -3.06
C PRO A 66 -3.01 -9.59 -3.32
N TRP A 67 -3.45 -9.61 -4.57
CA TRP A 67 -4.38 -10.62 -5.09
C TRP A 67 -3.63 -11.53 -6.06
N ALA A 68 -4.23 -12.67 -6.38
CA ALA A 68 -3.66 -13.65 -7.31
C ALA A 68 -3.62 -13.14 -8.77
N VAL A 69 -4.27 -12.01 -9.08
CA VAL A 69 -4.25 -11.36 -10.40
C VAL A 69 -2.86 -10.85 -10.76
N ILE A 70 -2.59 -10.71 -12.06
CA ILE A 70 -1.34 -10.17 -12.60
C ILE A 70 -1.59 -8.75 -13.10
N ALA A 71 -0.65 -7.85 -12.80
CA ALA A 71 -0.72 -6.43 -13.15
C ALA A 71 -1.00 -6.19 -14.63
N GLY A 72 -1.79 -5.16 -14.89
CA GLY A 72 -2.10 -4.70 -16.23
C GLY A 72 -3.48 -5.09 -16.75
N TYR A 73 -3.91 -4.38 -17.80
CA TYR A 73 -5.24 -4.47 -18.38
C TYR A 73 -5.26 -5.03 -19.81
N GLY A 74 -4.10 -5.34 -20.38
CA GLY A 74 -3.99 -5.96 -21.70
C GLY A 74 -4.30 -7.45 -21.70
N THR A 75 -4.23 -8.05 -22.88
CA THR A 75 -4.53 -9.47 -23.10
C THR A 75 -3.45 -10.40 -22.54
N ASP A 76 -3.73 -11.70 -22.49
CA ASP A 76 -2.82 -12.73 -21.96
C ASP A 76 -1.49 -12.85 -22.73
N GLN A 77 -1.37 -12.21 -23.90
CA GLN A 77 -0.19 -12.25 -24.74
C GLN A 77 0.65 -10.96 -24.65
N GLN A 78 0.33 -10.04 -23.74
CA GLN A 78 0.93 -8.72 -23.69
C GLN A 78 1.79 -8.50 -22.44
N ILE A 79 2.74 -7.57 -22.58
CA ILE A 79 3.49 -6.99 -21.46
C ILE A 79 2.75 -5.72 -21.05
N ASN A 80 2.38 -5.64 -19.78
CA ASN A 80 1.51 -4.59 -19.28
C ASN A 80 2.16 -3.86 -18.09
N PRO A 81 2.75 -2.67 -18.33
CA PRO A 81 3.22 -1.83 -17.25
C PRO A 81 2.04 -1.18 -16.50
N THR A 82 2.20 -0.94 -15.22
CA THR A 82 1.26 -0.24 -14.35
C THR A 82 2.05 0.59 -13.36
N ALA A 83 1.55 1.79 -13.04
CA ALA A 83 2.13 2.65 -12.03
C ALA A 83 1.02 3.20 -11.13
N SER A 84 1.34 3.45 -9.86
CA SER A 84 0.40 3.97 -8.88
C SER A 84 1.09 4.86 -7.88
N PHE A 85 0.27 5.72 -7.29
CA PHE A 85 0.62 6.51 -6.13
C PHE A 85 -0.48 6.35 -5.09
N THR A 86 -0.08 6.05 -3.86
CA THR A 86 -0.99 5.91 -2.72
C THR A 86 -0.54 6.86 -1.62
N ASN A 87 -1.47 7.62 -1.05
CA ASN A 87 -1.25 8.38 0.17
C ASN A 87 -2.22 7.88 1.25
N VAL A 88 -1.69 7.55 2.41
CA VAL A 88 -2.44 7.22 3.62
C VAL A 88 -2.02 8.22 4.69
N THR A 89 -2.98 8.97 5.22
CA THR A 89 -2.75 9.93 6.30
C THR A 89 -3.72 9.64 7.43
N LEU A 90 -3.18 9.28 8.59
CA LEU A 90 -3.89 9.02 9.83
C LEU A 90 -3.31 9.94 10.93
N PRO A 91 -4.00 10.11 12.07
CA PRO A 91 -3.51 10.94 13.17
C PRO A 91 -2.11 10.51 13.67
N ASP A 92 -1.87 9.20 13.73
CA ASP A 92 -0.67 8.63 14.35
C ASP A 92 0.42 8.25 13.34
N PHE A 93 0.13 8.26 12.03
CA PHE A 93 1.13 8.03 11.01
C PHE A 93 0.67 8.48 9.61
N SER A 94 1.64 8.73 8.74
CA SER A 94 1.39 8.96 7.31
C SER A 94 2.37 8.15 6.46
N VAL A 95 1.89 7.63 5.34
CA VAL A 95 2.69 6.89 4.36
C VAL A 95 2.31 7.33 2.95
N ASN A 96 3.32 7.65 2.16
CA ASN A 96 3.25 7.81 0.72
C ASN A 96 3.92 6.61 0.07
N GLN A 97 3.34 6.12 -1.02
CA GLN A 97 3.87 5.03 -1.81
C GLN A 97 3.87 5.44 -3.28
N LEU A 98 4.99 5.21 -3.95
CA LEU A 98 5.08 5.14 -5.41
C LEU A 98 5.36 3.70 -5.79
N ALA A 99 4.58 3.13 -6.71
CA ALA A 99 4.86 1.78 -7.21
C ALA A 99 4.74 1.68 -8.71
N VAL A 100 5.52 0.75 -9.26
CA VAL A 100 5.49 0.33 -10.65
C VAL A 100 5.48 -1.19 -10.69
N SER A 101 4.75 -1.76 -11.64
CA SER A 101 4.72 -3.20 -11.86
C SER A 101 4.58 -3.49 -13.34
N VAL A 102 5.10 -4.63 -13.78
CA VAL A 102 4.94 -5.12 -15.14
C VAL A 102 4.42 -6.55 -15.10
N GLY A 103 3.23 -6.75 -15.68
CA GLY A 103 2.69 -8.08 -15.96
C GLY A 103 3.19 -8.59 -17.29
N ILE A 104 3.60 -9.85 -17.34
CA ILE A 104 4.17 -10.51 -18.52
C ILE A 104 3.31 -11.74 -18.80
N TYR A 105 2.62 -11.71 -19.94
CA TYR A 105 1.82 -12.82 -20.47
C TYR A 105 0.77 -13.38 -19.47
N ASN A 106 0.22 -12.50 -18.62
CA ASN A 106 -0.73 -12.86 -17.54
C ASN A 106 -0.24 -14.06 -16.69
N ARG A 107 1.08 -14.21 -16.56
CA ARG A 107 1.73 -15.35 -15.87
C ARG A 107 2.71 -14.89 -14.81
N LEU A 108 3.57 -13.92 -15.15
CA LEU A 108 4.59 -13.38 -14.25
C LEU A 108 4.35 -11.89 -14.04
N GLU A 109 4.58 -11.41 -12.83
CA GLU A 109 4.59 -10.00 -12.47
C GLU A 109 5.91 -9.67 -11.80
N LEU A 110 6.50 -8.55 -12.18
CA LEU A 110 7.61 -7.93 -11.45
C LEU A 110 7.13 -6.58 -10.94
N SER A 111 7.47 -6.24 -9.70
CA SER A 111 7.02 -5.00 -9.07
C SER A 111 8.12 -4.34 -8.25
N TYR A 112 8.02 -3.03 -8.15
CA TYR A 112 8.83 -2.21 -7.27
C TYR A 112 7.93 -1.18 -6.60
N ALA A 113 8.03 -1.07 -5.28
CA ALA A 113 7.41 0.01 -4.52
C ALA A 113 8.44 0.74 -3.67
N TYR A 114 8.25 2.04 -3.57
CA TYR A 114 8.97 2.91 -2.67
C TYR A 114 7.98 3.57 -1.73
N GLN A 115 8.18 3.36 -0.43
CA GLN A 115 7.37 3.92 0.63
C GLN A 115 8.15 4.89 1.48
N THR A 116 7.52 5.98 1.87
CA THR A 116 8.08 6.96 2.79
C THR A 116 6.98 7.53 3.67
N GLY A 117 7.28 7.73 4.94
CA GLY A 117 6.29 8.10 5.94
C GLY A 117 6.89 8.70 7.19
N THR A 118 6.01 9.05 8.11
CA THR A 118 6.37 9.63 9.40
C THR A 118 5.37 9.18 10.46
N LEU A 119 5.88 8.88 11.65
CA LEU A 119 5.08 8.58 12.83
C LEU A 119 4.66 9.90 13.51
N GLY A 120 3.44 9.93 14.05
CA GLY A 120 2.82 11.11 14.65
C GLY A 120 2.57 11.00 16.16
N SER A 121 3.08 9.95 16.81
CA SER A 121 2.79 9.66 18.22
C SER A 121 4.00 9.06 18.93
N ASN A 122 4.26 9.53 20.15
CA ASN A 122 5.27 8.97 21.06
C ASN A 122 4.73 7.74 21.80
N VAL A 123 5.63 6.88 22.26
CA VAL A 123 5.27 5.81 23.21
C VAL A 123 5.41 6.37 24.61
N TYR A 124 4.35 6.26 25.42
CA TYR A 124 4.32 6.70 26.81
C TYR A 124 4.39 5.52 27.76
N GLY A 125 5.19 5.67 28.83
CA GLY A 125 5.30 4.69 29.91
C GLY A 125 4.17 4.82 30.94
N PRO A 126 4.16 3.94 31.97
CA PRO A 126 3.09 3.86 32.97
C PRO A 126 2.79 5.15 33.73
N ASN A 127 3.77 6.05 33.84
CA ASN A 127 3.66 7.33 34.55
C ASN A 127 3.33 8.51 33.62
N GLY A 128 2.96 8.25 32.35
CA GLY A 128 2.72 9.28 31.34
C GLY A 128 3.99 9.95 30.80
N THR A 129 5.18 9.48 31.18
CA THR A 129 6.46 9.94 30.64
C THR A 129 6.73 9.32 29.27
N VAL A 130 7.34 10.06 28.35
CA VAL A 130 7.75 9.52 27.05
C VAL A 130 8.80 8.43 27.26
N ALA A 131 8.45 7.19 26.87
CA ALA A 131 9.34 6.04 26.89
C ALA A 131 10.14 5.92 25.58
N LEU A 132 9.51 6.21 24.43
CA LEU A 132 10.19 6.31 23.14
C LEU A 132 9.68 7.54 22.37
N PRO A 133 10.56 8.49 22.02
CA PRO A 133 10.19 9.64 21.21
C PRO A 133 10.09 9.23 19.74
N LEU A 134 8.91 8.78 19.30
CA LEU A 134 8.67 8.35 17.93
C LEU A 134 8.03 9.43 17.06
N ASP A 135 7.46 10.48 17.66
CA ASP A 135 6.83 11.58 16.92
C ASP A 135 7.85 12.27 15.99
N GLY A 136 7.49 12.39 14.71
CA GLY A 136 8.36 12.93 13.67
C GLY A 136 9.42 11.95 13.14
N MET A 137 9.50 10.72 13.66
CA MET A 137 10.44 9.72 13.13
C MET A 137 10.02 9.22 11.76
N LYS A 138 11.02 9.04 10.89
CA LYS A 138 10.81 8.61 9.51
C LYS A 138 10.72 7.08 9.46
N ILE A 139 9.79 6.62 8.64
CA ILE A 139 9.66 5.22 8.23
C ILE A 139 9.69 5.18 6.71
N GLY A 140 10.22 4.12 6.12
CA GLY A 140 10.23 4.00 4.68
C GLY A 140 10.92 2.73 4.24
N GLN A 141 10.56 2.25 3.06
CA GLN A 141 11.14 1.01 2.54
C GLN A 141 11.14 0.98 1.02
N HIS A 142 12.08 0.22 0.47
CA HIS A 142 12.08 -0.30 -0.87
C HIS A 142 11.51 -1.71 -0.86
N ILE A 143 10.62 -2.02 -1.79
CA ILE A 143 9.98 -3.33 -1.93
C ILE A 143 10.19 -3.79 -3.36
N PHE A 144 10.83 -4.94 -3.53
CA PHE A 144 11.05 -5.59 -4.82
C PHE A 144 10.24 -6.88 -4.83
N GLY A 145 9.26 -6.98 -5.72
CA GLY A 145 8.34 -8.10 -5.77
C GLY A 145 8.42 -8.89 -7.07
N ALA A 146 8.21 -10.20 -6.96
CA ALA A 146 7.92 -11.07 -8.10
C ALA A 146 6.72 -11.95 -7.75
N LYS A 147 5.78 -12.11 -8.67
CA LYS A 147 4.57 -12.93 -8.47
C LYS A 147 4.28 -13.77 -9.70
N LEU A 148 4.04 -15.06 -9.48
CA LEU A 148 3.78 -16.05 -10.52
C LEU A 148 2.38 -16.61 -10.33
N ARG A 149 1.51 -16.43 -11.33
CA ARG A 149 0.24 -17.14 -11.41
C ARG A 149 0.52 -18.62 -11.61
N LEU A 150 0.01 -19.46 -10.72
CA LEU A 150 0.19 -20.91 -10.78
C LEU A 150 -0.85 -21.53 -11.72
N PHE A 151 -2.13 -21.26 -11.47
CA PHE A 151 -3.27 -21.79 -12.22
C PHE A 151 -4.55 -21.00 -11.92
N GLY A 152 -5.64 -21.37 -12.60
CA GLY A 152 -6.98 -20.85 -12.35
C GLY A 152 -7.21 -19.48 -12.97
N ASP A 153 -8.47 -19.11 -13.10
CA ASP A 153 -8.90 -17.82 -13.67
C ASP A 153 -9.88 -17.16 -12.70
N ALA A 154 -9.55 -15.93 -12.29
CA ALA A 154 -10.32 -15.21 -11.30
C ALA A 154 -11.70 -14.80 -11.83
N VAL A 155 -11.84 -14.55 -13.13
CA VAL A 155 -12.98 -13.78 -13.70
C VAL A 155 -13.77 -14.60 -14.72
N TYR A 156 -13.10 -15.19 -15.71
CA TYR A 156 -13.77 -15.68 -16.92
C TYR A 156 -14.51 -17.02 -16.73
N ASN A 157 -14.15 -17.80 -15.70
CA ASN A 157 -14.78 -19.10 -15.44
C ASN A 157 -15.75 -19.02 -14.27
N SER A 158 -16.92 -18.41 -14.48
CA SER A 158 -17.96 -18.24 -13.44
C SER A 158 -18.66 -19.56 -13.03
N ASN A 159 -18.66 -20.57 -13.90
CA ASN A 159 -19.28 -21.87 -13.63
C ASN A 159 -18.38 -22.82 -12.80
N ASN A 160 -17.12 -22.45 -12.59
CA ASN A 160 -16.17 -23.19 -11.78
C ASN A 160 -15.75 -22.33 -10.57
N LEU A 161 -15.90 -22.88 -9.36
CA LEU A 161 -15.47 -22.21 -8.12
C LEU A 161 -13.94 -22.19 -7.94
N LEU A 162 -13.17 -22.79 -8.85
CA LEU A 162 -11.72 -22.75 -8.81
C LEU A 162 -11.23 -21.29 -8.84
N PRO A 163 -10.52 -20.84 -7.79
CA PRO A 163 -9.92 -19.52 -7.78
C PRO A 163 -8.68 -19.48 -8.67
N GLN A 164 -8.27 -18.28 -9.05
CA GLN A 164 -6.90 -18.06 -9.52
C GLN A 164 -5.95 -18.10 -8.33
N VAL A 165 -4.83 -18.81 -8.46
CA VAL A 165 -3.82 -18.94 -7.42
C VAL A 165 -2.49 -18.41 -7.93
N ALA A 166 -1.80 -17.62 -7.11
CA ALA A 166 -0.48 -17.09 -7.41
C ALA A 166 0.45 -17.20 -6.19
N LEU A 167 1.73 -17.43 -6.46
CA LEU A 167 2.80 -17.38 -5.47
C LEU A 167 3.61 -16.11 -5.69
N GLY A 168 3.82 -15.33 -4.64
CA GLY A 168 4.65 -14.13 -4.67
C GLY A 168 5.78 -14.15 -3.66
N VAL A 169 6.83 -13.42 -3.98
CA VAL A 169 7.97 -13.13 -3.12
C VAL A 169 8.23 -11.63 -3.15
N GLU A 170 8.49 -11.06 -1.98
CA GLU A 170 8.79 -9.63 -1.82
C GLU A 170 10.04 -9.49 -0.95
N TYR A 171 11.09 -8.91 -1.52
CA TYR A 171 12.26 -8.47 -0.76
C TYR A 171 12.07 -7.01 -0.36
N LYS A 172 12.15 -6.75 0.94
CA LYS A 172 11.87 -5.45 1.55
C LYS A 172 13.10 -4.94 2.27
N LYS A 173 13.40 -3.66 2.13
CA LYS A 173 14.55 -3.01 2.75
C LYS A 173 14.21 -1.61 3.21
N ASP A 174 14.47 -1.31 4.47
CA ASP A 174 14.22 -0.02 5.11
C ASP A 174 15.08 1.10 4.51
N VAL A 175 14.52 2.31 4.51
CA VAL A 175 15.20 3.54 4.11
C VAL A 175 15.92 4.12 5.32
N THR A 176 17.21 3.85 5.40
CA THR A 176 18.06 4.35 6.48
C THR A 176 18.48 5.82 6.26
N GLY A 177 18.29 6.66 7.28
CA GLY A 177 18.75 8.04 7.34
C GLY A 177 18.83 8.56 8.78
N GLY A 178 19.33 9.79 8.98
CA GLY A 178 19.63 10.36 10.32
C GLY A 178 18.45 10.60 11.28
N ASN A 179 17.24 10.12 10.96
CA ASN A 179 16.06 10.14 11.83
C ASN A 179 15.08 8.99 11.47
N SER A 180 15.61 7.85 11.01
CA SER A 180 14.79 6.68 10.68
C SER A 180 14.56 5.80 11.92
N LEU A 181 13.37 5.22 12.02
CA LEU A 181 12.96 4.37 13.14
C LEU A 181 13.87 3.14 13.31
N VAL A 182 14.13 2.39 12.24
CA VAL A 182 14.85 1.11 12.34
C VAL A 182 16.27 1.27 12.93
N PRO A 183 17.10 2.22 12.47
CA PRO A 183 18.38 2.51 13.11
C PRO A 183 18.25 2.90 14.59
N ALA A 184 17.23 3.68 14.95
CA ALA A 184 16.98 4.05 16.35
C ALA A 184 16.66 2.80 17.19
N LEU A 185 15.79 1.91 16.72
CA LEU A 185 15.46 0.65 17.38
C LEU A 185 16.69 -0.27 17.51
N GLN A 186 17.53 -0.34 16.48
CA GLN A 186 18.80 -1.08 16.52
C GLN A 186 19.75 -0.53 17.58
N SER A 187 19.87 0.80 17.70
CA SER A 187 20.71 1.43 18.73
C SER A 187 20.25 1.16 20.16
N LEU A 188 18.95 0.89 20.33
CA LEU A 188 18.34 0.50 21.61
C LEU A 188 18.43 -1.01 21.88
N GLY A 189 19.09 -1.77 21.01
CA GLY A 189 19.25 -3.22 21.15
C GLY A 189 17.95 -4.00 20.88
N ALA A 190 17.02 -3.45 20.11
CA ALA A 190 15.74 -4.10 19.82
C ALA A 190 15.87 -5.36 18.94
N GLY A 191 17.05 -5.63 18.38
CA GLY A 191 17.33 -6.81 17.56
C GLY A 191 16.52 -6.85 16.26
N VAL A 192 16.14 -5.69 15.73
CA VAL A 192 15.40 -5.57 14.48
C VAL A 192 16.36 -5.49 13.29
N GLU A 193 16.05 -6.22 12.22
CA GLU A 193 16.76 -6.16 10.94
C GLU A 193 16.15 -5.07 10.05
N ASP A 194 16.98 -4.49 9.18
CA ASP A 194 16.60 -3.45 8.22
C ASP A 194 16.08 -4.00 6.90
N HIS A 195 16.02 -5.33 6.75
CA HIS A 195 15.52 -5.97 5.55
C HIS A 195 14.90 -7.33 5.87
N GLY A 196 14.10 -7.84 4.94
CA GLY A 196 13.52 -9.16 5.05
C GLY A 196 12.81 -9.59 3.79
N THR A 197 12.47 -10.87 3.73
CA THR A 197 11.77 -11.46 2.58
C THR A 197 10.44 -12.03 3.02
N ASP A 198 9.38 -11.61 2.35
CA ASP A 198 8.04 -12.18 2.49
C ASP A 198 7.79 -13.15 1.34
N VAL A 199 7.15 -14.28 1.64
CA VAL A 199 6.63 -15.21 0.63
C VAL A 199 5.14 -15.35 0.87
N TYR A 200 4.31 -15.18 -0.16
CA TYR A 200 2.86 -15.29 -0.02
C TYR A 200 2.23 -16.16 -1.10
N LEU A 201 1.14 -16.82 -0.71
CA LEU A 201 0.23 -17.51 -1.62
C LEU A 201 -1.11 -16.79 -1.60
N SER A 202 -1.59 -16.38 -2.77
CA SER A 202 -2.87 -15.70 -2.94
C SER A 202 -3.85 -16.56 -3.71
N ALA A 203 -5.11 -16.55 -3.30
CA ALA A 203 -6.23 -17.17 -4.00
C ALA A 203 -7.36 -16.15 -4.19
N THR A 204 -7.69 -15.82 -5.43
CA THR A 204 -8.70 -14.82 -5.78
C THR A 204 -9.79 -15.39 -6.67
N LYS A 205 -11.04 -15.03 -6.39
CA LYS A 205 -12.19 -15.34 -7.25
C LYS A 205 -13.12 -14.14 -7.38
N VAL A 206 -13.61 -13.92 -8.58
CA VAL A 206 -14.71 -12.99 -8.89
C VAL A 206 -15.96 -13.82 -9.17
N LEU A 207 -17.02 -13.50 -8.45
CA LEU A 207 -18.35 -14.08 -8.57
C LEU A 207 -19.23 -13.07 -9.31
N ILE A 208 -19.53 -13.36 -10.57
CA ILE A 208 -20.35 -12.49 -11.41
C ILE A 208 -21.80 -12.53 -10.93
N GLY A 209 -22.38 -11.35 -10.67
CA GLY A 209 -23.73 -11.22 -10.12
C GLY A 209 -23.93 -11.76 -8.70
N GLY A 210 -22.86 -12.03 -7.96
CA GLY A 210 -22.91 -12.72 -6.67
C GLY A 210 -23.49 -11.90 -5.51
N PHE A 211 -23.04 -10.66 -5.32
CA PHE A 211 -23.43 -9.84 -4.15
C PHE A 211 -24.54 -8.87 -4.53
N PHE A 212 -25.79 -9.23 -4.25
CA PHE A 212 -26.98 -8.44 -4.62
C PHE A 212 -27.03 -8.06 -6.11
N GLY A 213 -26.57 -8.96 -6.99
CA GLY A 213 -26.50 -8.71 -8.44
C GLY A 213 -25.26 -7.95 -8.91
N TYR A 214 -24.39 -7.52 -8.00
CA TYR A 214 -23.08 -6.94 -8.30
C TYR A 214 -21.99 -8.01 -8.35
N ASN A 215 -20.93 -7.73 -9.10
CA ASN A 215 -19.77 -8.62 -9.17
C ASN A 215 -19.01 -8.54 -7.84
N TRP A 216 -18.69 -9.71 -7.29
CA TRP A 216 -18.13 -9.83 -5.94
C TRP A 216 -16.79 -10.54 -5.99
N LEU A 217 -15.72 -9.86 -5.58
CA LEU A 217 -14.39 -10.41 -5.49
C LEU A 217 -14.11 -10.86 -4.05
N ILE A 218 -13.54 -12.05 -3.92
CA ILE A 218 -13.07 -12.62 -2.68
C ILE A 218 -11.61 -13.02 -2.86
N ASN A 219 -10.78 -12.65 -1.89
CA ASN A 219 -9.37 -12.99 -1.86
C ASN A 219 -8.94 -13.48 -0.48
N GLY A 220 -8.12 -14.53 -0.46
CA GLY A 220 -7.39 -14.96 0.72
C GLY A 220 -5.90 -15.09 0.43
N ASN A 221 -5.07 -14.67 1.39
CA ASN A 221 -3.63 -14.86 1.33
C ASN A 221 -3.10 -15.60 2.55
N LEU A 222 -2.02 -16.34 2.35
CA LEU A 222 -1.15 -16.82 3.41
C LEU A 222 0.23 -16.24 3.16
N ARG A 223 0.72 -15.38 4.07
CA ARG A 223 2.02 -14.73 3.97
C ARG A 223 2.96 -15.25 5.05
N TYR A 224 4.07 -15.84 4.65
CA TYR A 224 5.18 -16.18 5.54
C TYR A 224 6.14 -14.99 5.64
N THR A 225 6.28 -14.42 6.83
CA THR A 225 6.99 -13.15 7.03
C THR A 225 7.58 -13.00 8.44
N LYS A 226 8.65 -12.21 8.56
CA LYS A 226 9.18 -11.67 9.82
C LYS A 226 8.83 -10.19 10.03
N ALA A 227 8.09 -9.59 9.11
CA ALA A 227 7.91 -8.15 9.02
C ALA A 227 6.97 -7.60 10.09
N ASN A 228 7.38 -6.50 10.73
CA ASN A 228 6.55 -5.70 11.61
C ASN A 228 5.86 -4.60 10.79
N GLU A 229 4.53 -4.49 10.87
CA GLU A 229 3.69 -3.59 10.06
C GLU A 229 4.08 -3.57 8.57
N THR A 230 4.05 -4.74 7.94
CA THR A 230 4.37 -4.92 6.51
C THR A 230 5.82 -4.58 6.14
N GLY A 231 6.70 -4.39 7.13
CA GLY A 231 8.14 -4.11 6.98
C GLY A 231 8.54 -2.71 7.43
N LEU A 232 7.58 -1.80 7.62
CA LEU A 232 7.83 -0.39 7.95
C LEU A 232 8.49 -0.17 9.32
N LEU A 233 8.38 -1.15 10.23
CA LEU A 233 9.01 -1.10 11.55
C LEU A 233 10.17 -2.10 11.68
N GLY A 234 10.71 -2.58 10.55
CA GLY A 234 11.78 -3.57 10.51
C GLY A 234 11.30 -5.01 10.65
N PHE A 235 12.26 -5.93 10.74
CA PHE A 235 12.03 -7.38 10.70
C PHE A 235 12.57 -8.04 11.96
N GLY A 236 11.81 -9.01 12.49
CA GLY A 236 12.22 -9.75 13.69
C GLY A 236 12.17 -8.91 14.97
N GLY A 237 13.02 -9.27 15.93
CA GLY A 237 13.18 -8.60 17.23
C GLY A 237 13.74 -9.53 18.31
N VAL A 238 14.19 -8.98 19.43
CA VAL A 238 14.87 -9.73 20.54
C VAL A 238 14.20 -11.03 20.98
N ASN A 239 12.86 -11.12 20.93
CA ASN A 239 12.10 -12.30 21.32
C ASN A 239 11.24 -12.88 20.18
N HIS A 240 11.36 -12.34 18.96
CA HIS A 240 10.48 -12.67 17.83
C HIS A 240 11.26 -12.66 16.50
N ASP A 241 12.30 -13.47 16.39
CA ASP A 241 13.11 -13.59 15.15
C ASP A 241 12.67 -14.75 14.23
N SER A 242 11.58 -15.43 14.54
CA SER A 242 11.06 -16.48 13.65
C SER A 242 10.01 -15.92 12.68
N ALA A 243 10.08 -16.38 11.43
CA ALA A 243 9.04 -16.09 10.45
C ALA A 243 7.78 -16.90 10.78
N HIS A 244 6.63 -16.29 10.58
CA HIS A 244 5.33 -16.88 10.88
C HIS A 244 4.36 -16.66 9.72
N ILE A 245 3.33 -17.49 9.67
CA ILE A 245 2.27 -17.38 8.66
C ILE A 245 1.22 -16.39 9.15
N LYS A 246 0.97 -15.34 8.37
CA LYS A 246 -0.11 -14.38 8.53
C LYS A 246 -1.21 -14.67 7.52
N PRO A 247 -2.44 -15.01 7.96
CA PRO A 247 -3.59 -15.05 7.08
C PRO A 247 -4.08 -13.63 6.78
N GLU A 248 -4.40 -13.35 5.52
CA GLU A 248 -5.00 -12.08 5.10
C GLU A 248 -6.27 -12.39 4.31
N PHE A 249 -7.28 -11.53 4.46
CA PHE A 249 -8.54 -11.67 3.73
C PHE A 249 -8.99 -10.32 3.22
N SER A 250 -9.44 -10.26 1.97
CA SER A 250 -10.04 -9.06 1.41
C SER A 250 -11.17 -9.38 0.45
N THR A 251 -12.07 -8.43 0.31
CA THR A 251 -13.22 -8.53 -0.58
C THR A 251 -13.52 -7.19 -1.22
N ALA A 252 -14.05 -7.21 -2.43
CA ALA A 252 -14.46 -6.02 -3.14
C ALA A 252 -15.79 -6.27 -3.86
N VAL A 253 -16.66 -5.26 -3.89
CA VAL A 253 -17.90 -5.27 -4.67
C VAL A 253 -17.74 -4.28 -5.81
N LEU A 254 -17.86 -4.77 -7.04
CA LEU A 254 -17.78 -3.94 -8.23
C LEU A 254 -19.17 -3.43 -8.57
N LEU A 255 -19.41 -2.15 -8.26
CA LEU A 255 -20.71 -1.50 -8.43
C LEU A 255 -21.10 -1.26 -9.89
N ARG A 256 -20.14 -1.35 -10.83
CA ARG A 256 -20.41 -1.25 -12.26
C ARG A 256 -19.99 -2.54 -12.98
N PRO A 257 -20.78 -3.02 -13.96
CA PRO A 257 -20.49 -4.27 -14.67
C PRO A 257 -19.37 -4.14 -15.72
N ASP A 258 -19.00 -2.92 -16.12
CA ASP A 258 -17.92 -2.63 -17.09
C ASP A 258 -16.51 -2.76 -16.50
N VAL A 259 -16.40 -2.88 -15.18
CA VAL A 259 -15.12 -3.04 -14.48
C VAL A 259 -14.82 -4.49 -14.07
N ALA A 260 -15.69 -5.47 -14.32
CA ALA A 260 -15.51 -6.83 -13.76
C ALA A 260 -14.73 -7.80 -14.63
#